data_AF-A0A1G1EVP4-F1
#
_entry.id   AF-A0A1G1EVP4-F1
#
_cell.length_a   1.000
_cell.length_b   1.000
_cell.length_c   1.000
_cell.angle_alpha   90.00
_cell.angle_beta   90.00
_cell.angle_gamma   90.00
#
_symmetry.space_group_name_H-M   'P 1'
#
loop_
_entity.id
_entity.type
_entity.pdbx_description
1 polymer ?
#
loop_
_entity_poly.entity_id
_entity_poly.type
_entity_poly.pdbx_seq_one_letter_code
_entity_poly.pdbx_strand_id
1 'polypeptide(L)'
;MKNKSILCLIFLSLICFVGLSVIGEVAEAKKEKEDKEYWCKRANAHRNKIEKAQSEIAETEEKLAKLKDAASREAGKKRRPLESDIKKAEKRLKEVERQRKENEKGMSRLEDEAHRKGIPPGWLRCQFTY
;
A
#
# COMPACT_ATOMS: atom_id res chain seq x y z
N MET A 1 -33.57 35.01 52.31
CA MET A 1 -33.55 33.70 51.60
C MET A 1 -33.46 33.92 50.07
N LYS A 2 -32.31 34.34 49.52
CA LYS A 2 -32.16 34.63 48.07
C LYS A 2 -30.86 34.12 47.42
N ASN A 3 -30.01 33.37 48.14
CA ASN A 3 -28.66 33.03 47.65
C ASN A 3 -28.49 31.57 47.19
N LYS A 4 -29.50 30.71 47.34
CA LYS A 4 -29.39 29.27 47.01
C LYS A 4 -29.70 28.94 45.54
N SER A 5 -30.49 29.76 44.83
CA SER A 5 -30.85 29.49 43.43
C SER A 5 -29.76 29.85 42.41
N ILE A 6 -28.90 30.82 42.71
CA ILE A 6 -27.84 31.26 41.77
C ILE A 6 -26.71 30.23 41.70
N LEU A 7 -26.39 29.56 42.81
CA LEU A 7 -25.34 28.55 42.86
C LEU A 7 -25.67 27.30 42.01
N CYS A 8 -26.96 26.95 41.89
CA CYS A 8 -27.41 25.77 41.15
C CYS A 8 -27.31 25.97 39.62
N LEU A 9 -27.56 27.19 39.13
CA LEU A 9 -27.50 27.52 37.70
C LEU A 9 -26.07 27.57 37.16
N ILE A 10 -25.08 27.97 37.98
CA ILE A 10 -23.67 28.00 37.59
C ILE A 10 -23.11 26.57 37.50
N PHE A 11 -23.47 25.68 38.45
CA PHE A 11 -23.02 24.28 38.43
C PHE A 11 -23.59 23.47 37.26
N LEU A 12 -24.85 23.69 36.87
CA LEU A 12 -25.44 23.03 35.70
C LEU A 12 -24.81 23.48 34.37
N SER A 13 -24.43 24.76 34.24
CA SER A 13 -23.73 25.28 33.06
C SER A 13 -22.32 24.69 32.90
N LEU A 14 -21.59 24.47 34.00
CA LEU A 14 -20.23 23.93 33.95
C LEU A 14 -20.21 22.44 33.57
N ILE A 15 -21.21 21.67 34.02
CA ILE A 15 -21.32 20.24 33.69
C ILE A 15 -21.62 20.03 32.20
N CYS A 16 -22.44 20.90 31.58
CA CYS A 16 -22.69 20.85 30.13
C CYS A 16 -21.46 21.20 29.28
N PHE A 17 -20.62 22.14 29.72
CA PHE A 17 -19.45 22.57 28.95
C PHE A 17 -18.31 21.52 28.95
N VAL A 18 -18.14 20.80 30.07
CA VAL A 18 -17.12 19.74 30.18
C VAL A 18 -17.57 18.46 29.46
N GLY A 19 -18.86 18.13 29.47
CA GLY A 19 -19.40 16.94 28.80
C GLY A 19 -19.35 16.98 27.26
N LEU A 20 -19.47 18.18 26.65
CA LEU A 20 -19.51 18.33 25.19
C LEU A 20 -18.12 18.19 24.52
N SER A 21 -17.04 18.54 25.23
CA SER A 21 -15.68 18.52 24.66
C SER A 21 -15.12 17.09 24.53
N VAL A 22 -15.40 16.22 25.49
CA VAL A 22 -14.84 14.85 25.55
C VAL A 22 -15.39 13.94 24.45
N ILE A 23 -16.62 14.15 24.00
CA ILE A 23 -17.26 13.30 22.97
C ILE A 23 -16.65 13.58 21.57
N GLY A 24 -16.22 14.81 21.31
CA GLY A 24 -15.58 15.20 20.04
C GLY A 24 -14.22 14.53 19.82
N GLU A 25 -13.38 14.48 20.86
CA GLU A 25 -12.02 13.92 20.76
C GLU A 25 -12.02 12.41 20.46
N VAL A 26 -12.97 11.65 21.03
CA VAL A 26 -13.06 10.20 20.80
C VAL A 26 -13.50 9.89 19.35
N ALA A 27 -14.38 10.70 18.77
CA ALA A 27 -14.84 10.51 17.40
C ALA A 27 -13.74 10.82 16.37
N GLU A 28 -12.98 11.88 16.58
CA GLU A 28 -11.87 12.27 15.69
C GLU A 28 -10.70 11.27 15.78
N ALA A 29 -10.36 10.79 16.98
CA ALA A 29 -9.33 9.76 17.15
C ALA A 29 -9.70 8.43 16.48
N LYS A 30 -11.00 8.09 16.41
CA LYS A 30 -11.46 6.88 15.71
C LYS A 30 -11.32 7.02 14.20
N LYS A 31 -11.73 8.16 13.63
CA LYS A 31 -11.59 8.44 12.18
C LYS A 31 -10.13 8.44 11.75
N GLU A 32 -9.24 9.05 12.54
CA GLU A 32 -7.81 9.09 12.22
C GLU A 32 -7.20 7.68 12.14
N LYS A 33 -7.60 6.77 13.04
CA LYS A 33 -7.16 5.36 13.01
C LYS A 33 -7.65 4.63 11.76
N GLU A 34 -8.92 4.83 11.40
CA GLU A 34 -9.50 4.23 10.19
C GLU A 34 -8.81 4.75 8.92
N ASP A 35 -8.51 6.05 8.86
CA ASP A 35 -7.78 6.65 7.74
C ASP A 35 -6.33 6.14 7.66
N LYS A 36 -5.63 6.06 8.80
CA LYS A 36 -4.28 5.46 8.89
C LYS A 36 -4.25 4.06 8.30
N GLU A 37 -5.19 3.22 8.70
CA GLU A 37 -5.29 1.84 8.21
C GLU A 37 -5.64 1.80 6.72
N TYR A 38 -6.56 2.65 6.26
CA TYR A 38 -6.93 2.75 4.84
C TYR A 38 -5.71 3.05 3.95
N TRP A 39 -4.95 4.09 4.29
CA TRP A 39 -3.77 4.49 3.52
C TRP A 39 -2.66 3.46 3.55
N CYS A 40 -2.39 2.88 4.73
CA CYS A 40 -1.44 1.79 4.91
C CYS A 40 -1.82 0.58 4.04
N LYS A 41 -3.07 0.11 4.11
CA LYS A 41 -3.54 -1.06 3.36
C LYS A 41 -3.45 -0.85 1.86
N ARG A 42 -3.84 0.33 1.37
CA ARG A 42 -3.78 0.68 -0.04
C ARG A 42 -2.34 0.73 -0.56
N ALA A 43 -1.43 1.34 0.20
CA ALA A 43 0.00 1.34 -0.12
C ALA A 43 0.59 -0.08 -0.11
N ASN A 44 0.25 -0.89 0.89
CA ASN A 44 0.75 -2.25 1.01
C ASN A 44 0.30 -3.14 -0.16
N ALA A 45 -0.94 -2.96 -0.65
CA ALA A 45 -1.42 -3.66 -1.83
C ALA A 45 -0.57 -3.39 -3.08
N HIS A 46 -0.08 -2.16 -3.26
CA HIS A 46 0.85 -1.83 -4.35
C HIS A 46 2.23 -2.45 -4.13
N ARG A 47 2.78 -2.37 -2.91
CA ARG A 47 4.08 -2.98 -2.56
C ARG A 47 4.09 -4.48 -2.80
N ASN A 48 3.08 -5.20 -2.31
CA ASN A 48 2.97 -6.65 -2.49
C ASN A 48 2.93 -7.04 -3.97
N LYS A 49 2.26 -6.24 -4.81
CA LYS A 49 2.23 -6.48 -6.27
C LYS A 49 3.59 -6.23 -6.91
N ILE A 50 4.32 -5.19 -6.47
CA ILE A 50 5.67 -4.89 -6.96
C ILE A 50 6.64 -6.02 -6.55
N GLU A 51 6.63 -6.41 -5.28
CA GLU A 51 7.46 -7.49 -4.75
C GLU A 51 7.19 -8.83 -5.45
N LYS A 52 5.92 -9.18 -5.60
CA LYS A 52 5.53 -10.38 -6.36
C LYS A 52 6.04 -10.33 -7.80
N ALA A 53 5.88 -9.20 -8.48
CA ALA A 53 6.39 -9.04 -9.84
C ALA A 53 7.93 -9.13 -9.91
N GLN A 54 8.64 -8.62 -8.90
CA GLN A 54 10.10 -8.75 -8.80
C GLN A 54 10.54 -10.21 -8.61
N SER A 55 9.87 -10.98 -7.74
CA SER A 55 10.12 -12.41 -7.58
C SER A 55 9.89 -13.17 -8.89
N GLU A 56 8.75 -12.92 -9.56
CA GLU A 56 8.43 -13.56 -10.83
C GLU A 56 9.43 -13.21 -11.94
N ILE A 57 9.96 -11.98 -11.95
CA ILE A 57 11.04 -11.57 -12.87
C ILE A 57 12.28 -12.41 -12.62
N ALA A 58 12.76 -12.47 -11.36
CA ALA A 58 13.96 -13.22 -11.01
C ALA A 58 13.85 -14.71 -11.38
N GLU A 59 12.71 -15.34 -11.06
CA GLU A 59 12.43 -16.73 -11.43
C GLU A 59 12.40 -16.94 -12.95
N THR A 60 11.81 -16.00 -13.70
CA THR A 60 11.74 -16.07 -15.16
C THR A 60 13.11 -15.89 -15.80
N GLU A 61 13.92 -14.97 -15.28
CA GLU A 61 15.30 -14.74 -15.72
C GLU A 61 16.18 -15.97 -15.48
N GLU A 62 16.08 -16.60 -14.30
CA GLU A 62 16.80 -17.84 -13.99
C GLU A 62 16.40 -18.96 -14.95
N LYS A 63 15.09 -19.14 -15.19
CA LYS A 63 14.58 -20.13 -16.15
C LYS A 63 15.09 -19.86 -17.56
N LEU A 64 15.11 -18.60 -17.97
CA LEU A 64 15.56 -18.17 -19.28
C LEU A 64 17.06 -18.41 -19.46
N ALA A 65 17.87 -18.18 -18.43
CA ALA A 65 19.30 -18.53 -18.42
C ALA A 65 19.51 -20.04 -18.62
N LYS A 66 18.77 -20.88 -17.87
CA LYS A 66 18.81 -22.35 -18.02
C LYS A 66 18.40 -22.82 -19.42
N LEU A 67 17.35 -22.23 -19.98
CA LEU A 67 16.89 -22.55 -21.34
C LEU A 67 17.91 -22.15 -22.41
N LYS A 68 18.56 -20.98 -22.26
CA LYS A 68 19.61 -20.52 -23.19
C LYS A 68 20.85 -21.40 -23.12
N ASP A 69 21.27 -21.82 -21.92
CA ASP A 69 22.37 -22.76 -21.75
C ASP A 69 22.04 -24.12 -22.40
N ALA A 70 20.86 -24.68 -22.14
CA ALA A 70 20.42 -25.92 -22.78
C ALA A 70 20.36 -25.81 -24.32
N ALA A 71 19.82 -24.71 -24.85
CA ALA A 71 19.73 -24.47 -26.29
C ALA A 71 21.10 -24.29 -26.97
N SER A 72 22.11 -23.85 -26.21
CA SER A 72 23.48 -23.70 -26.69
C SER A 72 24.21 -25.04 -26.80
N ARG A 73 23.83 -26.03 -25.97
CA ARG A 73 24.38 -27.39 -25.98
C ARG A 73 23.69 -28.32 -26.98
N GLU A 74 22.45 -28.03 -27.33
CA GLU A 74 21.65 -28.84 -28.25
C GLU A 74 21.73 -28.36 -29.71
N ALA A 75 21.71 -29.30 -30.65
CA ALA A 75 21.71 -29.04 -32.09
C ALA A 75 20.53 -29.72 -32.81
N GLY A 76 20.19 -29.23 -34.00
CA GLY A 76 19.18 -29.86 -34.86
C GLY A 76 17.76 -29.83 -34.26
N LYS A 77 17.02 -30.94 -34.41
CA LYS A 77 15.57 -31.00 -34.10
C LYS A 77 15.24 -30.74 -32.62
N LYS A 78 16.16 -31.02 -31.70
CA LYS A 78 15.97 -30.81 -30.25
C LYS A 78 16.06 -29.34 -29.81
N ARG A 79 16.69 -28.48 -30.63
CA ARG A 79 16.84 -27.05 -30.34
C ARG A 79 15.55 -26.25 -30.57
N ARG A 80 14.75 -26.64 -31.56
CA ARG A 80 13.51 -25.94 -31.95
C ARG A 80 12.49 -25.78 -30.79
N PRO A 81 12.20 -26.81 -29.96
CA PRO A 81 11.33 -26.62 -28.80
C PRO A 81 11.93 -25.68 -27.75
N LEU A 82 13.25 -25.73 -27.52
CA LEU A 82 13.94 -24.83 -26.58
C LEU A 82 13.84 -23.37 -27.02
N GLU A 83 14.04 -23.08 -28.31
CA GLU A 83 13.86 -21.73 -28.86
C GLU A 83 12.43 -21.21 -28.70
N SER A 84 11.42 -22.07 -28.88
CA SER A 84 10.03 -21.73 -28.61
C SER A 84 9.82 -21.37 -27.13
N ASP A 85 10.39 -22.15 -26.22
CA ASP A 85 10.22 -21.91 -24.78
C ASP A 85 11.00 -20.69 -24.28
N ILE A 86 12.15 -20.39 -24.88
CA ILE A 86 12.88 -19.11 -24.68
C ILE A 86 11.97 -17.93 -25.07
N LYS A 87 11.36 -17.97 -26.26
CA LYS A 87 10.45 -16.91 -26.71
C LYS A 87 9.25 -16.72 -25.79
N LYS A 88 8.69 -17.81 -25.25
CA LYS A 88 7.60 -17.74 -24.27
C LYS A 88 8.07 -17.11 -22.95
N ALA A 89 9.25 -17.50 -22.46
CA ALA A 89 9.84 -16.95 -21.25
C ALA A 89 10.14 -15.45 -21.42
N GLU A 90 10.71 -15.03 -22.55
CA GLU A 90 10.95 -13.61 -22.88
C GLU A 90 9.65 -12.80 -22.93
N LYS A 91 8.60 -13.36 -23.56
CA LYS A 91 7.29 -12.71 -23.58
C LYS A 91 6.71 -12.56 -22.17
N ARG A 92 6.85 -13.59 -21.33
CA ARG A 92 6.40 -13.55 -19.93
C ARG A 92 7.18 -12.50 -19.15
N LEU A 93 8.51 -12.47 -19.28
CA LEU A 93 9.37 -11.50 -18.61
C LEU A 93 8.93 -10.08 -18.93
N LYS A 94 8.78 -9.75 -20.22
CA LYS A 94 8.33 -8.42 -20.67
C LYS A 94 6.96 -8.03 -20.09
N GLU A 95 6.04 -8.98 -19.99
CA GLU A 95 4.72 -8.74 -19.41
C GLU A 95 4.80 -8.48 -17.90
N VAL A 96 5.57 -9.27 -17.15
CA VAL A 96 5.74 -9.07 -15.70
C VAL A 96 6.47 -7.75 -15.42
N GLU A 97 7.47 -7.38 -16.22
CA GLU A 97 8.12 -6.07 -16.13
C GLU A 97 7.16 -4.91 -16.37
N ARG A 98 6.25 -5.04 -17.35
CA ARG A 98 5.20 -4.05 -17.60
C ARG A 98 4.29 -3.93 -16.38
N GLN A 99 3.85 -5.05 -15.80
CA GLN A 99 3.04 -5.06 -14.59
C GLN A 99 3.77 -4.42 -13.40
N ARG A 100 5.06 -4.69 -13.21
CA ARG A 100 5.87 -4.06 -12.17
C ARG A 100 5.85 -2.53 -12.32
N LYS A 101 6.16 -2.03 -13.52
CA LYS A 101 6.16 -0.58 -13.82
C LYS A 101 4.78 0.06 -13.63
N GLU A 102 3.71 -0.65 -13.97
CA GLU A 102 2.34 -0.17 -13.75
C GLU A 102 2.00 -0.07 -12.26
N ASN A 103 2.43 -1.05 -11.45
CA ASN A 103 2.23 -1.00 -10.01
C ASN A 103 3.08 0.08 -9.33
N GLU A 104 4.32 0.30 -9.78
CA GLU A 104 5.19 1.41 -9.36
C GLU A 104 4.54 2.77 -9.67
N LYS A 105 3.99 2.95 -10.88
CA LYS A 105 3.21 4.15 -11.23
C LYS A 105 1.96 4.30 -10.37
N GLY A 106 1.28 3.19 -10.06
CA GLY A 106 0.14 3.19 -9.15
C GLY A 106 0.51 3.64 -7.74
N MET A 107 1.67 3.21 -7.23
CA MET A 107 2.20 3.63 -5.94
C MET A 107 2.54 5.12 -5.94
N SER A 108 3.23 5.63 -6.97
CA SER A 108 3.53 7.05 -7.09
C SER A 108 2.26 7.92 -7.14
N ARG A 109 1.23 7.49 -7.88
CA ARG A 109 -0.07 8.18 -7.89
C ARG A 109 -0.75 8.20 -6.51
N LEU A 110 -0.60 7.13 -5.74
CA LEU A 110 -1.12 7.05 -4.37
C LEU A 110 -0.37 8.02 -3.46
N GLU A 111 0.95 8.11 -3.58
CA GLU A 111 1.78 9.07 -2.84
C GLU A 111 1.39 10.51 -3.16
N ASP A 112 1.16 10.84 -4.44
CA ASP A 112 0.67 12.16 -4.86
C ASP A 112 -0.75 12.45 -4.33
N GLU A 113 -1.63 11.44 -4.30
CA GLU A 113 -2.97 11.56 -3.71
C GLU A 113 -2.89 11.85 -2.20
N ALA A 114 -2.05 11.11 -1.48
CA ALA A 114 -1.82 11.27 -0.06
C ALA A 114 -1.22 12.65 0.25
N HIS A 115 -0.21 13.08 -0.52
CA HIS A 115 0.43 14.38 -0.34
C HIS A 115 -0.55 15.55 -0.53
N ARG A 116 -1.40 15.50 -1.57
CA ARG A 116 -2.45 16.51 -1.81
C ARG A 116 -3.49 16.58 -0.69
N LYS A 117 -3.69 15.48 0.03
CA LYS A 117 -4.60 15.38 1.18
C LYS A 117 -3.90 15.66 2.52
N GLY A 118 -2.62 16.06 2.51
CA GLY A 118 -1.86 16.34 3.73
C GLY A 118 -1.51 15.10 4.55
N ILE A 119 -1.61 13.91 3.96
CA ILE A 119 -1.36 12.65 4.66
C ILE A 119 0.16 12.43 4.81
N PRO A 120 0.66 12.16 6.03
CA PRO A 120 2.08 11.91 6.24
C PRO A 120 2.58 10.66 5.51
N PRO A 121 3.82 10.67 4.97
CA PRO A 121 4.39 9.51 4.27
C PRO A 121 4.55 8.28 5.18
N GLY A 122 4.66 8.48 6.51
CA GLY A 122 4.70 7.40 7.49
C GLY A 122 3.44 6.53 7.47
N TRP A 123 2.27 7.10 7.19
CA TRP A 123 1.01 6.36 7.14
C TRP A 123 0.98 5.37 5.97
N LEU A 124 1.49 5.78 4.81
CA LEU A 124 1.64 4.88 3.67
C LEU A 124 2.60 3.74 3.98
N ARG A 125 3.59 3.96 4.83
CA ARG A 125 4.58 2.95 5.27
C ARG A 125 4.10 2.13 6.47
N CYS A 126 2.89 2.36 6.96
CA CYS A 126 2.36 1.75 8.18
C CYS A 126 3.25 2.03 9.41
N GLN A 127 4.02 3.12 9.37
CA GLN A 127 4.86 3.62 10.45
C GLN A 127 4.10 4.74 11.14
N PHE A 128 3.29 4.35 12.13
CA PHE A 128 2.58 5.30 12.97
C PHE A 128 3.51 5.68 14.11
N THR A 129 4.14 6.85 14.01
CA THR A 129 4.86 7.44 15.14
C THR A 129 3.83 7.84 16.19
N TYR A 130 4.02 7.36 17.42
CA TYR A 130 3.22 7.69 18.60
C TYR A 130 4.01 8.62 19.51
#